data_AF-A0A7U9XJN0-F1
#
_entry.id   AF-A0A7U9XJN0-F1
#
_cell.length_a   1.000
_cell.length_b   1.000
_cell.length_c   1.000
_cell.angle_alpha   90.00
_cell.angle_beta   90.00
_cell.angle_gamma   90.00
#
_symmetry.space_group_name_H-M   'P 1'
#
loop_
_entity.id
_entity.type
_entity.pdbx_description
1 polymer ?
#
loop_
_entity_poly.entity_id
_entity_poly.type
_entity_poly.pdbx_seq_one_letter_code
_entity_poly.pdbx_strand_id
1 'polypeptide(L)'
;MGERKEQEKRTVIGNTIIIFLMISVLLMAVLLIFINPIITVMFTPAEAVRETRLYLRICFTGIPFIVAYNVLSSVFRGLGDSKSPMYFVAAACVLNILLDYLFIGYFDMHAAGAAFGTVFSQAASVLIALTAIVKKKLIIVTRGNFHLDRPVVSNIFKIGFPICIQDGLIQISFIIITVIANSRGVNIAAAVGVVEKIIGFFFLVPSSMLSAISAICSQCIGSRQHERASETLRYGCLIAVGFGIFFTVICQFVSGSLLSLFTSEEIVIMYGSQYLKSYVVDCIFAAIAFGFSGYFTAYGYSMISFVHNVISIILVRIPGAYLMSKLYPDNLFPMGIASTLGSLLSAVICVNVYIYLKRRKIPFLF
;
A
#
# COMPACT_ATOMS: atom_id res chain seq x y z
N MET A 1 0.85 16.00 -33.38
CA MET A 1 0.49 15.08 -32.28
C MET A 1 -0.45 15.74 -31.24
N GLY A 2 -1.27 16.71 -31.68
CA GLY A 2 -2.02 17.63 -30.84
C GLY A 2 -3.51 17.31 -30.75
N GLU A 3 -4.15 17.87 -29.72
CA GLU A 3 -5.60 17.88 -29.44
C GLU A 3 -6.28 16.55 -29.12
N ARG A 4 -6.26 15.52 -30.00
CA ARG A 4 -7.01 14.26 -29.75
C ARG A 4 -6.50 13.48 -28.54
N LYS A 5 -5.17 13.33 -28.42
CA LYS A 5 -4.54 12.69 -27.25
C LYS A 5 -4.74 13.50 -25.97
N GLU A 6 -4.83 14.82 -26.09
CA GLU A 6 -5.03 15.71 -24.95
C GLU A 6 -6.49 15.65 -24.45
N GLN A 7 -7.44 15.52 -25.38
CA GLN A 7 -8.85 15.31 -25.06
C GLN A 7 -9.11 13.93 -24.46
N GLU A 8 -8.50 12.87 -24.98
CA GLU A 8 -8.53 11.53 -24.37
C GLU A 8 -8.01 11.55 -22.93
N LYS A 9 -6.87 12.20 -22.67
CA LYS A 9 -6.33 12.38 -21.31
C LYS A 9 -7.33 13.09 -20.39
N ARG A 10 -7.93 14.18 -20.84
CA ARG A 10 -8.93 14.94 -20.06
C ARG A 10 -10.15 14.10 -19.73
N THR A 11 -10.64 13.31 -20.68
CA THR A 11 -11.78 12.40 -20.47
C THR A 11 -11.44 11.29 -19.48
N VAL A 12 -10.25 10.67 -19.59
CA VAL A 12 -9.79 9.65 -18.62
C VAL A 12 -9.68 10.22 -17.21
N ILE A 13 -9.11 11.42 -17.06
CA ILE A 13 -8.97 12.07 -15.76
C ILE A 13 -10.34 12.43 -15.17
N GLY A 14 -11.25 13.00 -15.97
CA GLY A 14 -12.62 13.32 -15.54
C GLY A 14 -13.38 12.07 -15.09
N ASN A 15 -13.32 10.99 -15.88
CA ASN A 15 -13.89 9.69 -15.53
C ASN A 15 -13.30 9.14 -14.23
N THR A 16 -11.97 9.19 -14.07
CA THR A 16 -11.29 8.75 -12.85
C THR A 16 -11.80 9.50 -11.64
N ILE A 17 -11.87 10.84 -11.69
CA ILE A 17 -12.35 11.66 -10.57
C ILE A 17 -13.80 11.29 -10.21
N ILE A 18 -14.71 11.16 -11.20
CA ILE A 18 -16.12 10.81 -10.94
C ILE A 18 -16.25 9.42 -10.33
N ILE A 19 -15.60 8.41 -10.92
CA ILE A 19 -15.68 7.02 -10.47
C ILE A 19 -15.18 6.90 -9.04
N PHE A 20 -13.99 7.43 -8.74
CA PHE A 20 -13.42 7.33 -7.40
C PHE A 20 -14.18 8.17 -6.38
N LEU A 21 -14.77 9.31 -6.76
CA LEU A 21 -15.69 10.05 -5.90
C LEU A 21 -16.93 9.20 -5.57
N MET A 22 -17.58 8.58 -6.57
CA MET A 22 -18.74 7.71 -6.33
C MET A 22 -18.37 6.52 -5.44
N ILE A 23 -17.24 5.85 -5.72
CA ILE A 23 -16.77 4.72 -4.90
C ILE A 23 -16.47 5.17 -3.48
N SER A 24 -15.80 6.31 -3.28
CA SER A 24 -15.47 6.79 -1.93
C SER A 24 -16.71 7.16 -1.11
N VAL A 25 -17.71 7.80 -1.74
CA VAL A 25 -18.98 8.13 -1.08
C VAL A 25 -19.78 6.87 -0.75
N LEU A 26 -19.82 5.90 -1.68
CA LEU A 26 -20.44 4.60 -1.43
C LEU A 26 -19.76 3.87 -0.27
N LEU A 27 -18.43 3.82 -0.27
CA LEU A 27 -17.64 3.16 0.78
C LEU A 27 -17.84 3.84 2.13
N MET A 28 -17.84 5.18 2.18
CA MET A 28 -18.17 5.96 3.37
C MET A 28 -19.57 5.60 3.89
N ALA A 29 -20.60 5.60 3.03
CA ALA A 29 -21.97 5.30 3.43
C ALA A 29 -22.09 3.87 3.98
N VAL A 30 -21.51 2.88 3.29
CA VAL A 30 -21.49 1.48 3.73
C VAL A 30 -20.81 1.37 5.09
N LEU A 31 -19.60 1.89 5.26
CA LEU A 31 -18.86 1.75 6.52
C LEU A 31 -19.52 2.48 7.69
N LEU A 32 -20.20 3.61 7.44
CA LEU A 32 -20.99 4.29 8.47
C LEU A 32 -22.22 3.47 8.90
N ILE A 33 -22.91 2.80 7.97
CA ILE A 33 -24.03 1.90 8.28
C ILE A 33 -23.54 0.70 9.10
N PHE A 34 -22.40 0.12 8.72
CA PHE A 34 -21.84 -1.06 9.36
C PHE A 34 -20.95 -0.78 10.58
N ILE A 35 -20.87 0.46 11.06
CA ILE A 35 -19.97 0.83 12.17
C ILE A 35 -20.22 -0.01 13.43
N ASN A 36 -21.48 -0.26 13.80
CA ASN A 36 -21.83 -1.05 14.98
C ASN A 36 -21.47 -2.54 14.79
N PRO A 37 -21.85 -3.20 13.68
CA PRO A 37 -21.36 -4.55 13.37
C PRO A 37 -19.84 -4.69 13.41
N ILE A 38 -19.09 -3.71 12.86
CA ILE A 38 -17.62 -3.72 12.86
C ILE A 38 -17.09 -3.72 14.29
N ILE A 39 -17.59 -2.83 15.17
CA ILE A 39 -17.16 -2.76 16.58
C ILE A 39 -17.47 -4.07 17.32
N THR A 40 -18.63 -4.67 17.07
CA THR A 40 -18.99 -5.96 17.70
C THR A 40 -18.05 -7.08 17.28
N VAL A 41 -17.70 -7.17 15.99
CA VAL A 41 -16.76 -8.19 15.48
C VAL A 41 -15.34 -7.99 16.01
N MET A 42 -14.95 -6.76 16.34
CA MET A 42 -13.63 -6.45 16.92
C MET A 42 -13.52 -6.80 18.40
N PHE A 43 -14.56 -7.33 19.06
CA PHE A 43 -14.58 -7.63 20.50
C PHE A 43 -14.11 -6.45 21.38
N THR A 44 -14.50 -5.22 21.00
CA THR A 44 -14.09 -4.01 21.72
C THR A 44 -14.70 -3.98 23.13
N PRO A 45 -13.90 -3.74 24.19
CA PRO A 45 -14.40 -3.60 25.57
C PRO A 45 -15.48 -2.51 25.69
N ALA A 46 -16.49 -2.73 26.54
CA ALA A 46 -17.67 -1.88 26.64
C ALA A 46 -17.33 -0.41 26.95
N GLU A 47 -16.27 -0.19 27.73
CA GLU A 47 -15.75 1.12 28.12
C GLU A 47 -15.15 1.88 26.92
N ALA A 48 -14.58 1.16 25.95
CA ALA A 48 -13.93 1.74 24.77
C ALA A 48 -14.89 1.92 23.57
N VAL A 49 -16.04 1.22 23.55
CA VAL A 49 -16.99 1.23 22.42
C VAL A 49 -17.39 2.64 21.99
N ARG A 50 -17.64 3.55 22.94
CA ARG A 50 -18.07 4.92 22.62
C ARG A 50 -16.98 5.71 21.90
N GLU A 51 -15.76 5.65 22.41
CA GLU A 51 -14.59 6.33 21.83
C GLU A 51 -14.22 5.73 20.48
N THR A 52 -14.20 4.40 20.36
CA THR A 52 -13.96 3.70 19.10
C THR A 52 -15.03 4.05 18.05
N ARG A 53 -16.31 4.13 18.44
CA ARG A 53 -17.39 4.54 17.52
C ARG A 53 -17.19 5.97 17.02
N LEU A 54 -16.84 6.91 17.91
CA LEU A 54 -16.61 8.29 17.51
C LEU A 54 -15.40 8.40 16.57
N TYR A 55 -14.31 7.73 16.91
CA TYR A 55 -13.10 7.65 16.09
C TYR A 55 -13.40 7.11 14.68
N LEU A 56 -14.02 5.94 14.60
CA LEU A 56 -14.37 5.30 13.32
C LEU A 56 -15.33 6.17 12.50
N ARG A 57 -16.31 6.82 13.13
CA ARG A 57 -17.24 7.72 12.43
C ARG A 57 -16.49 8.88 11.76
N ILE A 58 -15.57 9.52 12.47
CA ILE A 58 -14.75 10.61 11.92
C ILE A 58 -13.89 10.09 10.76
N CYS A 59 -13.16 8.99 10.98
CA CYS A 59 -12.31 8.39 9.94
C CYS A 59 -13.10 7.99 8.69
N PHE A 60 -14.27 7.38 8.84
CA PHE A 60 -15.11 6.97 7.72
C PHE A 60 -15.65 8.17 6.94
N THR A 61 -16.06 9.25 7.62
CA THR A 61 -16.43 10.50 6.94
C THR A 61 -15.26 11.14 6.18
N GLY A 62 -14.02 10.84 6.56
CA GLY A 62 -12.82 11.32 5.89
C GLY A 62 -12.41 10.56 4.63
N ILE A 63 -13.00 9.39 4.36
CA ILE A 63 -12.65 8.53 3.22
C ILE A 63 -12.66 9.27 1.88
N PRO A 64 -13.65 10.14 1.56
CA PRO A 64 -13.63 10.91 0.31
C PRO A 64 -12.39 11.77 0.14
N PHE A 65 -11.85 12.37 1.21
CA PHE A 65 -10.64 13.19 1.13
C PHE A 65 -9.38 12.33 0.90
N ILE A 66 -9.28 11.19 1.58
CA ILE A 66 -8.16 10.25 1.40
C ILE A 66 -8.14 9.71 -0.04
N VAL A 67 -9.31 9.33 -0.57
CA VAL A 67 -9.43 8.84 -1.94
C VAL A 67 -9.12 9.96 -2.93
N ALA A 68 -9.66 11.16 -2.73
CA ALA A 68 -9.39 12.32 -3.59
C ALA A 68 -7.88 12.63 -3.65
N TYR A 69 -7.19 12.64 -2.52
CA TYR A 69 -5.75 12.85 -2.46
C TYR A 69 -4.98 11.78 -3.26
N ASN A 70 -5.33 10.51 -3.10
CA ASN A 70 -4.65 9.41 -3.80
C ASN A 70 -4.90 9.44 -5.31
N VAL A 71 -6.10 9.82 -5.74
CA VAL A 71 -6.43 10.01 -7.16
C VAL A 71 -5.63 11.16 -7.74
N LEU A 72 -5.63 12.33 -7.08
CA LEU A 72 -4.87 13.50 -7.54
C LEU A 72 -3.38 13.18 -7.64
N SER A 73 -2.82 12.54 -6.61
CA SER A 73 -1.42 12.11 -6.60
C SER A 73 -1.09 11.15 -7.74
N SER A 74 -1.99 10.23 -8.06
CA SER A 74 -1.81 9.29 -9.17
C SER A 74 -1.89 9.98 -10.54
N VAL A 75 -2.75 10.99 -10.69
CA VAL A 75 -2.82 11.84 -11.90
C VAL A 75 -1.51 12.61 -12.10
N PHE A 76 -0.99 13.28 -11.06
CA PHE A 76 0.30 13.99 -11.13
C PHE A 76 1.46 13.05 -11.49
N ARG A 77 1.54 11.86 -10.86
CA ARG A 77 2.55 10.85 -11.21
C ARG A 77 2.41 10.33 -12.64
N GLY A 78 1.17 10.14 -13.13
CA GLY A 78 0.91 9.75 -14.51
C GLY A 78 1.34 10.81 -15.54
N LEU A 79 1.35 12.08 -15.14
CA LEU A 79 1.87 13.21 -15.93
C LEU A 79 3.39 13.43 -15.77
N GLY A 80 4.07 12.62 -14.95
CA GLY A 80 5.51 12.72 -14.70
C GLY A 80 5.91 13.72 -13.60
N ASP A 81 4.96 14.33 -12.89
CA ASP A 81 5.22 15.23 -11.76
C ASP A 81 5.11 14.48 -10.43
N SER A 82 6.21 13.87 -9.98
CA SER A 82 6.28 13.18 -8.67
C SER A 82 6.55 14.13 -7.50
N LYS A 83 7.05 15.35 -7.77
CA LYS A 83 7.44 16.31 -6.73
C LYS A 83 6.23 17.01 -6.13
N SER A 84 5.25 17.39 -6.94
CA SER A 84 4.06 18.10 -6.44
C SER A 84 3.29 17.29 -5.39
N PRO A 85 2.94 16.00 -5.61
CA PRO A 85 2.31 15.16 -4.58
C PRO A 85 3.12 15.01 -3.29
N MET A 86 4.46 14.98 -3.40
CA MET A 86 5.36 14.91 -2.25
C MET A 86 5.27 16.19 -1.39
N TYR A 87 5.22 17.36 -2.02
CA TYR A 87 5.05 18.62 -1.28
C TYR A 87 3.66 18.72 -0.64
N PHE A 88 2.61 18.21 -1.30
CA PHE A 88 1.24 18.25 -0.75
C PHE A 88 1.11 17.36 0.50
N VAL A 89 1.72 16.17 0.50
CA VAL A 89 1.71 15.31 1.68
C VAL A 89 2.62 15.84 2.78
N ALA A 90 3.77 16.43 2.44
CA ALA A 90 4.64 17.04 3.44
C ALA A 90 3.93 18.19 4.17
N ALA A 91 3.23 19.07 3.44
CA ALA A 91 2.43 20.13 4.03
C ALA A 91 1.28 19.58 4.90
N ALA A 92 0.60 18.53 4.43
CA ALA A 92 -0.45 17.87 5.20
C ALA A 92 0.08 17.21 6.48
N CYS A 93 1.27 16.59 6.45
CA CYS A 93 1.91 16.03 7.63
C CYS A 93 2.27 17.10 8.66
N VAL A 94 2.83 18.24 8.23
CA VAL A 94 3.11 19.37 9.13
C VAL A 94 1.81 19.89 9.75
N LEU A 95 0.77 20.08 8.94
CA LEU A 95 -0.54 20.50 9.45
C LEU A 95 -1.13 19.45 10.42
N ASN A 96 -0.94 18.16 10.14
CA ASN A 96 -1.45 17.09 10.99
C ASN A 96 -0.79 17.12 12.37
N ILE A 97 0.52 17.28 12.44
CA ILE A 97 1.25 17.43 13.72
C ILE A 97 0.72 18.65 14.50
N LEU A 98 0.55 19.79 13.84
CA LEU A 98 0.02 21.01 14.48
C LEU A 98 -1.41 20.81 14.99
N LEU A 99 -2.27 20.17 14.20
CA LEU A 99 -3.64 19.88 14.59
C LEU A 99 -3.72 18.85 15.71
N ASP A 100 -2.80 17.89 15.79
CA ASP A 100 -2.75 16.92 16.88
C ASP A 100 -2.37 17.61 18.20
N TYR A 101 -1.38 18.51 18.20
CA TYR A 101 -1.07 19.34 19.38
C TYR A 101 -2.28 20.18 19.82
N LEU A 102 -3.07 20.68 18.86
CA LEU A 102 -4.25 21.48 19.15
C LEU A 102 -5.41 20.63 19.67
N PHE A 103 -5.84 19.59 18.94
CA PHE A 103 -7.02 18.81 19.27
C PHE A 103 -6.79 17.81 20.41
N ILE A 104 -5.61 17.16 20.44
CA ILE A 104 -5.28 16.20 21.49
C ILE A 104 -4.76 16.95 22.71
N GLY A 105 -3.85 17.90 22.53
CA GLY A 105 -3.21 18.62 23.64
C GLY A 105 -4.08 19.70 24.27
N TYR A 106 -4.55 20.68 23.49
CA TYR A 106 -5.27 21.84 24.03
C TYR A 106 -6.76 21.55 24.27
N PHE A 107 -7.44 20.87 23.34
CA PHE A 107 -8.87 20.56 23.45
C PHE A 107 -9.18 19.23 24.15
N ASP A 108 -8.15 18.44 24.50
CA ASP A 108 -8.28 17.15 25.19
C ASP A 108 -9.27 16.18 24.51
N MET A 109 -9.34 16.20 23.18
CA MET A 109 -10.28 15.38 22.39
C MET A 109 -9.79 13.94 22.20
N HIS A 110 -8.71 13.54 22.89
CA HIS A 110 -8.15 12.19 22.88
C HIS A 110 -8.08 11.58 21.46
N ALA A 111 -8.61 10.37 21.27
CA ALA A 111 -8.60 9.66 19.98
C ALA A 111 -9.38 10.41 18.90
N ALA A 112 -10.51 11.04 19.25
CA ALA A 112 -11.29 11.81 18.29
C ALA A 112 -10.50 13.01 17.73
N GLY A 113 -9.67 13.64 18.57
CA GLY A 113 -8.75 14.70 18.16
C GLY A 113 -7.76 14.25 17.08
N ALA A 114 -7.14 13.08 17.26
CA ALA A 114 -6.24 12.48 16.27
C ALA A 114 -6.96 12.18 14.93
N ALA A 115 -8.20 11.68 15.01
CA ALA A 115 -9.01 11.42 13.81
C ALA A 115 -9.32 12.72 13.06
N PHE A 116 -9.72 13.78 13.76
CA PHE A 116 -9.95 15.10 13.16
C PHE A 116 -8.68 15.68 12.54
N GLY A 117 -7.56 15.65 13.27
CA GLY A 117 -6.26 16.11 12.76
C GLY A 117 -5.89 15.42 11.46
N THR A 118 -6.14 14.11 11.36
CA THR A 118 -5.88 13.35 10.13
C THR A 118 -6.80 13.77 8.99
N VAL A 119 -8.11 13.83 9.23
CA VAL A 119 -9.10 14.15 8.19
C VAL A 119 -8.95 15.57 7.67
N PHE A 120 -8.74 16.55 8.55
CA PHE A 120 -8.53 17.94 8.15
C PHE A 120 -7.25 18.13 7.35
N SER A 121 -6.15 17.47 7.74
CA SER A 121 -4.91 17.52 6.98
C SER A 121 -5.03 16.90 5.59
N GLN A 122 -5.76 15.79 5.46
CA GLN A 122 -6.05 15.20 4.16
C GLN A 122 -6.92 16.14 3.31
N ALA A 123 -7.95 16.76 3.90
CA ALA A 123 -8.77 17.76 3.22
C ALA A 123 -7.94 18.96 2.73
N ALA A 124 -7.03 19.47 3.57
CA ALA A 124 -6.09 20.53 3.18
C ALA A 124 -5.18 20.09 2.03
N SER A 125 -4.66 18.86 2.05
CA SER A 125 -3.85 18.31 0.95
C SER A 125 -4.61 18.28 -0.37
N VAL A 126 -5.88 17.88 -0.34
CA VAL A 126 -6.78 17.89 -1.51
C VAL A 126 -6.97 19.31 -2.04
N LEU A 127 -7.21 20.29 -1.16
CA LEU A 127 -7.35 21.70 -1.57
C LEU A 127 -6.08 22.25 -2.22
N ILE A 128 -4.91 21.95 -1.65
CA ILE A 128 -3.62 22.36 -2.23
C ILE A 128 -3.40 21.67 -3.59
N ALA A 129 -3.70 20.38 -3.71
CA ALA A 129 -3.57 19.65 -4.96
C ALA A 129 -4.52 20.18 -6.05
N LEU A 130 -5.78 20.49 -5.70
CA LEU A 130 -6.76 21.08 -6.63
C LEU A 130 -6.33 22.47 -7.11
N THR A 131 -5.88 23.34 -6.20
CA THR A 131 -5.39 24.67 -6.58
C THR A 131 -4.16 24.59 -7.47
N ALA A 132 -3.26 23.62 -7.26
CA ALA A 132 -2.11 23.39 -8.12
C ALA A 132 -2.51 22.93 -9.53
N ILE A 133 -3.52 22.06 -9.67
CA ILE A 133 -4.05 21.64 -10.99
C ILE A 133 -4.60 22.84 -11.76
N VAL A 134 -5.42 23.66 -11.08
CA VAL A 134 -6.04 24.84 -11.69
C VAL A 134 -4.97 25.86 -12.10
N LYS A 135 -4.02 26.17 -11.21
CA LYS A 135 -2.95 27.16 -11.48
C LYS A 135 -1.99 26.73 -12.57
N LYS A 136 -1.55 25.46 -12.57
CA LYS A 136 -0.62 24.96 -13.59
C LYS A 136 -1.30 24.70 -14.94
N LYS A 137 -2.62 24.88 -15.06
CA LYS A 137 -3.44 24.54 -16.25
C LYS A 137 -3.15 23.13 -16.77
N LEU A 138 -2.68 22.23 -15.91
CA LEU A 138 -2.24 20.88 -16.29
C LEU A 138 -3.39 20.09 -16.92
N ILE A 139 -4.62 20.40 -16.52
CA ILE A 139 -5.83 19.75 -16.97
C ILE A 139 -6.92 20.81 -17.07
N ILE A 140 -7.32 21.19 -18.29
CA ILE A 140 -8.54 21.96 -18.49
C ILE A 140 -9.69 20.94 -18.44
N VAL A 141 -10.18 20.65 -17.24
CA VAL A 141 -11.39 19.83 -17.06
C VAL A 141 -12.59 20.72 -17.32
N THR A 142 -13.10 20.72 -18.55
CA THR A 142 -14.34 21.41 -18.89
C THR A 142 -15.53 20.59 -18.35
N ARG A 143 -16.63 21.24 -17.94
CA ARG A 143 -17.86 20.56 -17.46
C ARG A 143 -18.36 19.45 -18.41
N GLY A 144 -18.09 19.57 -19.72
CA GLY A 144 -18.44 18.57 -20.73
C GLY A 144 -17.64 17.27 -20.71
N ASN A 145 -16.52 17.18 -19.97
CA ASN A 145 -15.71 15.97 -19.84
C ASN A 145 -16.12 15.08 -18.64
N PHE A 146 -17.15 15.49 -17.89
CA PHE A 146 -17.73 14.75 -16.78
C PHE A 146 -18.83 13.79 -17.27
N HIS A 147 -18.49 12.87 -18.17
CA HIS A 147 -19.39 11.79 -18.58
C HIS A 147 -18.71 10.44 -18.36
N LEU A 148 -19.48 9.45 -17.91
CA LEU A 148 -19.01 8.08 -17.73
C LEU A 148 -18.92 7.40 -19.09
N ASP A 149 -17.69 7.17 -19.55
CA ASP A 149 -17.41 6.43 -20.77
C ASP A 149 -17.16 4.96 -20.44
N ARG A 150 -18.10 4.07 -20.82
CA ARG A 150 -18.07 2.64 -20.47
C ARG A 150 -16.74 1.94 -20.79
N PRO A 151 -16.15 2.06 -22.00
CA PRO A 151 -14.83 1.48 -22.29
C PRO A 151 -13.72 1.99 -21.36
N VAL A 152 -13.70 3.29 -21.03
CA VAL A 152 -12.70 3.86 -20.12
C VAL A 152 -12.87 3.31 -18.71
N VAL A 153 -14.11 3.32 -18.20
CA VAL A 153 -14.47 2.76 -16.88
C VAL A 153 -14.07 1.29 -16.81
N SER A 154 -14.44 0.49 -17.82
CA SER A 154 -14.13 -0.94 -17.87
C SER A 154 -12.62 -1.20 -17.83
N ASN A 155 -11.81 -0.38 -18.51
CA ASN A 155 -10.36 -0.51 -18.47
C ASN A 155 -9.78 -0.15 -17.09
N ILE A 156 -10.31 0.89 -16.43
CA ILE A 156 -9.93 1.25 -15.07
C ILE A 156 -10.19 0.09 -14.11
N PHE A 157 -11.38 -0.51 -14.15
CA PHE A 157 -11.71 -1.65 -13.30
C PHE A 157 -10.89 -2.90 -13.63
N LYS A 158 -10.67 -3.20 -14.91
CA LYS A 158 -9.86 -4.36 -15.34
C LYS A 158 -8.43 -4.30 -14.77
N ILE A 159 -7.85 -3.10 -14.65
CA ILE A 159 -6.51 -2.92 -14.10
C ILE A 159 -6.55 -2.77 -12.57
N GLY A 160 -7.41 -1.90 -12.05
CA GLY A 160 -7.42 -1.50 -10.64
C GLY A 160 -8.07 -2.51 -9.70
N PHE A 161 -9.10 -3.25 -10.13
CA PHE A 161 -9.81 -4.20 -9.26
C PHE A 161 -8.92 -5.37 -8.81
N PRO A 162 -8.14 -6.04 -9.69
CA PRO A 162 -7.21 -7.09 -9.26
C PRO A 162 -6.16 -6.59 -8.27
N ILE A 163 -5.64 -5.37 -8.46
CA ILE A 163 -4.62 -4.76 -7.57
C ILE A 163 -5.24 -4.41 -6.21
N CYS A 164 -6.46 -3.87 -6.20
CA CYS A 164 -7.17 -3.56 -4.96
C CYS A 164 -7.43 -4.84 -4.12
N ILE A 165 -7.89 -5.92 -4.76
CA ILE A 165 -8.08 -7.20 -4.06
C ILE A 165 -6.73 -7.78 -3.62
N GLN A 166 -5.70 -7.69 -4.46
CA GLN A 166 -4.34 -8.12 -4.11
C GLN A 166 -3.88 -7.44 -2.82
N ASP A 167 -3.90 -6.10 -2.75
CA ASP A 167 -3.50 -5.35 -1.56
C ASP A 167 -4.39 -5.68 -0.35
N GLY A 168 -5.69 -5.84 -0.56
CA GLY A 168 -6.63 -6.27 0.49
C GLY A 168 -6.28 -7.66 1.06
N LEU A 169 -5.93 -8.62 0.20
CA LEU A 169 -5.53 -9.97 0.61
C LEU A 169 -4.17 -9.98 1.33
N ILE A 170 -3.25 -9.11 0.93
CA ILE A 170 -2.00 -8.89 1.67
C ILE A 170 -2.31 -8.41 3.10
N GLN A 171 -3.20 -7.42 3.24
CA GLN A 171 -3.57 -6.91 4.56
C GLN A 171 -4.30 -7.96 5.41
N ILE A 172 -5.18 -8.75 4.82
CA ILE A 172 -5.84 -9.88 5.47
C ILE A 172 -4.80 -10.93 5.90
N SER A 173 -3.79 -11.22 5.06
CA SER A 173 -2.69 -12.12 5.40
C SER A 173 -1.93 -11.64 6.63
N PHE A 174 -1.64 -10.35 6.74
CA PHE A 174 -1.00 -9.78 7.94
C PHE A 174 -1.88 -9.96 9.18
N ILE A 175 -3.18 -9.71 9.09
CA ILE A 175 -4.13 -9.92 10.20
C ILE A 175 -4.12 -11.40 10.63
N ILE A 176 -4.16 -12.33 9.69
CA ILE A 176 -4.14 -13.77 9.98
C ILE A 176 -2.83 -14.17 10.68
N ILE A 177 -1.69 -13.68 10.21
CA ILE A 177 -0.38 -13.93 10.84
C ILE A 177 -0.36 -13.39 12.28
N THR A 178 -0.89 -12.19 12.50
CA THR A 178 -1.03 -11.60 13.85
C THR A 178 -1.94 -12.47 14.74
N VAL A 179 -3.05 -12.99 14.22
CA VAL A 179 -3.93 -13.91 14.96
C VAL A 179 -3.19 -15.20 15.34
N ILE A 180 -2.42 -15.78 14.41
CA ILE A 180 -1.58 -16.95 14.69
C ILE A 180 -0.58 -16.63 15.81
N ALA A 181 0.10 -15.49 15.75
CA ALA A 181 1.03 -15.06 16.80
C ALA A 181 0.32 -14.88 18.16
N ASN A 182 -0.86 -14.25 18.18
CA ASN A 182 -1.64 -14.02 19.39
C ASN A 182 -2.04 -15.31 20.10
N SER A 183 -2.27 -16.39 19.35
CA SER A 183 -2.58 -17.71 19.92
C SER A 183 -1.41 -18.36 20.67
N ARG A 184 -0.19 -17.83 20.54
CA ARG A 184 1.04 -18.37 21.17
C ARG A 184 1.39 -17.69 22.50
N GLY A 185 0.54 -16.78 22.99
CA GLY A 185 0.73 -16.09 24.26
C GLY A 185 1.15 -14.63 24.12
N VAL A 186 1.01 -13.90 25.23
CA VAL A 186 1.08 -12.43 25.28
C VAL A 186 2.45 -11.89 24.87
N ASN A 187 3.54 -12.52 25.31
CA ASN A 187 4.90 -12.05 24.99
C ASN A 187 5.22 -12.16 23.49
N ILE A 188 4.76 -13.24 22.84
CA ILE A 188 4.93 -13.45 21.39
C ILE A 188 4.04 -12.47 20.61
N ALA A 189 2.80 -12.28 21.04
CA ALA A 189 1.88 -11.30 20.47
C ALA A 189 2.48 -9.89 20.48
N ALA A 190 3.02 -9.47 21.64
CA ALA A 190 3.68 -8.19 21.81
C ALA A 190 4.91 -8.06 20.89
N ALA A 191 5.74 -9.10 20.82
CA ALA A 191 6.94 -9.12 19.98
C ALA A 191 6.59 -8.96 18.50
N VAL A 192 5.63 -9.75 17.99
CA VAL A 192 5.17 -9.63 16.59
C VAL A 192 4.58 -8.26 16.34
N GLY A 193 3.75 -7.72 17.25
CA GLY A 193 3.17 -6.38 17.10
C GLY A 193 4.21 -5.26 16.97
N VAL A 194 5.33 -5.34 17.71
CA VAL A 194 6.44 -4.38 17.56
C VAL A 194 7.16 -4.59 16.22
N VAL A 195 7.47 -5.84 15.87
CA VAL A 195 8.17 -6.15 14.61
C VAL A 195 7.37 -5.74 13.39
N GLU A 196 6.05 -5.92 13.37
CA GLU A 196 5.18 -5.50 12.26
C GLU A 196 5.25 -3.99 12.02
N LYS A 197 5.43 -3.16 13.06
CA LYS A 197 5.64 -1.70 12.89
C LYS A 197 6.96 -1.41 12.17
N ILE A 198 8.03 -2.13 12.54
CA ILE A 198 9.35 -1.99 11.93
C ILE A 198 9.31 -2.48 10.47
N ILE A 199 8.71 -3.65 10.22
CA ILE A 199 8.56 -4.23 8.89
C ILE A 199 7.70 -3.34 8.00
N GLY A 200 6.62 -2.75 8.52
CA GLY A 200 5.81 -1.78 7.78
C GLY A 200 6.63 -0.61 7.23
N PHE A 201 7.61 -0.11 8.01
CA PHE A 201 8.53 0.92 7.55
C PHE A 201 9.47 0.41 6.43
N PHE A 202 10.06 -0.77 6.58
CA PHE A 202 10.93 -1.34 5.54
C PHE A 202 10.17 -1.67 4.25
N PHE A 203 8.91 -2.10 4.35
CA PHE A 203 8.05 -2.43 3.21
C PHE A 203 7.59 -1.20 2.42
N LEU A 204 7.77 0.01 2.94
CA LEU A 204 7.48 1.24 2.22
C LEU A 204 8.25 1.32 0.89
N VAL A 205 9.51 0.88 0.88
CA VAL A 205 10.35 0.93 -0.34
C VAL A 205 9.88 -0.06 -1.40
N PRO A 206 9.78 -1.38 -1.15
CA PRO A 206 9.18 -2.32 -2.09
C PRO A 206 7.80 -1.91 -2.60
N SER A 207 6.91 -1.48 -1.69
CA SER A 207 5.55 -1.03 -2.06
C SER A 207 5.59 0.20 -2.98
N SER A 208 6.47 1.18 -2.71
CA SER A 208 6.62 2.36 -3.57
C SER A 208 7.10 2.01 -4.99
N MET A 209 7.90 0.95 -5.15
CA MET A 209 8.38 0.51 -6.46
C MET A 209 7.26 0.04 -7.37
N LEU A 210 6.21 -0.61 -6.84
CA LEU A 210 5.00 -0.97 -7.60
C LEU A 210 4.46 0.25 -8.36
N SER A 211 4.23 1.34 -7.63
CA SER A 211 3.68 2.58 -8.17
C SER A 211 4.65 3.31 -9.10
N ALA A 212 5.94 3.40 -8.71
CA ALA A 212 6.96 4.10 -9.48
C ALA A 212 7.25 3.43 -10.82
N ILE A 213 7.48 2.11 -10.82
CA ILE A 213 7.73 1.32 -12.03
C ILE A 213 6.47 1.34 -12.90
N SER A 214 5.28 1.16 -12.33
CA SER A 214 4.02 1.22 -13.10
C SER A 214 3.86 2.55 -13.85
N ALA A 215 4.08 3.69 -13.18
CA ALA A 215 3.94 5.01 -13.78
C ALA A 215 4.97 5.26 -14.89
N ILE A 216 6.27 4.98 -14.64
CA ILE A 216 7.33 5.22 -15.61
C ILE A 216 7.21 4.25 -16.80
N CYS A 217 6.97 2.96 -16.55
CA CYS A 217 6.76 1.98 -17.60
C CYS A 217 5.53 2.34 -18.45
N SER A 218 4.42 2.79 -17.86
CA SER A 218 3.23 3.21 -18.61
C SER A 218 3.53 4.36 -19.57
N GLN A 219 4.35 5.34 -19.16
CA GLN A 219 4.81 6.43 -20.03
C GLN A 219 5.73 5.94 -21.15
N CYS A 220 6.68 5.05 -20.83
CA CYS A 220 7.56 4.44 -21.81
C CYS A 220 6.78 3.63 -22.85
N ILE A 221 5.82 2.80 -22.42
CA ILE A 221 4.94 2.00 -23.28
C ILE A 221 4.08 2.91 -24.15
N GLY A 222 3.49 3.96 -23.59
CA GLY A 222 2.73 4.97 -24.34
C GLY A 222 3.56 5.71 -25.40
N SER A 223 4.89 5.73 -25.23
CA SER A 223 5.86 6.29 -26.18
C SER A 223 6.57 5.22 -27.02
N ARG A 224 6.13 3.95 -26.98
CA ARG A 224 6.70 2.78 -27.69
C ARG A 224 8.16 2.45 -27.32
N GLN A 225 8.61 2.87 -26.15
CA GLN A 225 9.98 2.66 -25.64
C GLN A 225 10.03 1.46 -24.68
N HIS A 226 9.75 0.26 -25.20
CA HIS A 226 9.67 -0.98 -24.39
C HIS A 226 11.00 -1.38 -23.74
N GLU A 227 12.13 -1.05 -24.37
CA GLU A 227 13.46 -1.26 -23.79
C GLU A 227 13.64 -0.44 -22.52
N ARG A 228 13.35 0.87 -22.57
CA ARG A 228 13.36 1.74 -21.39
C ARG A 228 12.38 1.31 -20.31
N ALA A 229 11.23 0.73 -20.68
CA ALA A 229 10.32 0.15 -19.70
C ALA A 229 10.95 -1.05 -18.97
N SER A 230 11.73 -1.87 -19.67
CA SER A 230 12.41 -3.04 -19.09
C SER A 230 13.63 -2.63 -18.25
N GLU A 231 14.35 -1.58 -18.66
CA GLU A 231 15.39 -0.94 -17.85
C GLU A 231 14.83 -0.34 -16.57
N THR A 232 13.67 0.32 -16.64
CA THR A 232 12.97 0.87 -15.47
C THR A 232 12.70 -0.20 -14.42
N LEU A 233 12.17 -1.36 -14.84
CA LEU A 233 11.98 -2.51 -13.97
C LEU A 233 13.31 -2.97 -13.35
N ARG A 234 14.36 -3.13 -14.17
CA ARG A 234 15.68 -3.59 -13.70
C ARG A 234 16.27 -2.65 -12.66
N TYR A 235 16.30 -1.34 -12.94
CA TYR A 235 16.87 -0.35 -12.03
C TYR A 235 16.02 -0.21 -10.76
N GLY A 236 14.68 -0.19 -10.88
CA GLY A 236 13.79 -0.14 -9.73
C GLY A 236 13.95 -1.34 -8.81
N CYS A 237 14.01 -2.56 -9.37
CA CYS A 237 14.29 -3.76 -8.59
C CYS A 237 15.69 -3.73 -7.96
N LEU A 238 16.72 -3.26 -8.67
CA LEU A 238 18.09 -3.18 -8.14
C LEU A 238 18.17 -2.23 -6.94
N ILE A 239 17.52 -1.07 -7.02
CA ILE A 239 17.45 -0.11 -5.91
C ILE A 239 16.76 -0.74 -4.69
N ALA A 240 15.59 -1.35 -4.89
CA ALA A 240 14.82 -1.91 -3.77
C ALA A 240 15.42 -3.20 -3.20
N VAL A 241 16.06 -4.04 -4.02
CA VAL A 241 16.84 -5.19 -3.56
C VAL A 241 18.07 -4.73 -2.79
N GLY A 242 18.79 -3.71 -3.27
CA GLY A 242 19.92 -3.12 -2.54
C GLY A 242 19.52 -2.59 -1.17
N PHE A 243 18.38 -1.89 -1.10
CA PHE A 243 17.77 -1.46 0.16
C PHE A 243 17.44 -2.66 1.07
N GLY A 244 16.80 -3.70 0.53
CA GLY A 244 16.46 -4.91 1.28
C GLY A 244 17.69 -5.64 1.84
N ILE A 245 18.76 -5.77 1.04
CA ILE A 245 20.03 -6.37 1.47
C ILE A 245 20.66 -5.54 2.60
N PHE A 246 20.73 -4.22 2.42
CA PHE A 246 21.28 -3.31 3.42
C PHE A 246 20.58 -3.45 4.78
N PHE A 247 19.24 -3.40 4.81
CA PHE A 247 18.49 -3.55 6.06
C PHE A 247 18.51 -4.97 6.60
N THR A 248 18.55 -5.99 5.73
CA THR A 248 18.71 -7.38 6.16
C THR A 248 20.01 -7.57 6.94
N VAL A 249 21.13 -7.07 6.40
CA VAL A 249 22.45 -7.16 7.05
C VAL A 249 22.45 -6.39 8.37
N ILE A 250 21.98 -5.14 8.38
CA ILE A 250 21.96 -4.32 9.61
C ILE A 250 21.11 -4.95 10.70
N CYS A 251 19.92 -5.46 10.36
CA CYS A 251 19.02 -6.04 11.37
C CYS A 251 19.58 -7.32 12.02
N GLN A 252 20.51 -8.02 11.37
CA GLN A 252 21.19 -9.16 12.02
C GLN A 252 21.95 -8.74 13.27
N PHE A 253 22.53 -7.53 13.27
CA PHE A 253 23.34 -7.01 14.37
C PHE A 253 22.54 -6.11 15.31
N VAL A 254 21.62 -5.30 14.79
CA VAL A 254 20.99 -4.19 15.55
C VAL A 254 19.53 -4.49 15.95
N SER A 255 18.96 -5.65 15.59
CA SER A 255 17.55 -5.96 15.89
C SER A 255 17.17 -5.80 17.37
N GLY A 256 18.01 -6.24 18.31
CA GLY A 256 17.77 -6.06 19.74
C GLY A 256 17.67 -4.58 20.15
N SER A 257 18.60 -3.75 19.69
CA SER A 257 18.58 -2.29 19.94
C SER A 257 17.40 -1.59 19.28
N LEU A 258 16.99 -2.05 18.08
CA LEU A 258 15.79 -1.53 17.42
C LEU A 258 14.52 -1.84 18.22
N LEU A 259 14.42 -3.06 18.75
CA LEU A 259 13.28 -3.49 19.56
C LEU A 259 13.24 -2.80 20.92
N SER A 260 14.40 -2.53 21.52
CA SER A 260 14.47 -1.82 22.81
C SER A 260 13.97 -0.37 22.74
N LEU A 261 13.83 0.21 21.55
CA LEU A 261 13.18 1.52 21.37
C LEU A 261 11.66 1.48 21.61
N PHE A 262 11.05 0.28 21.53
CA PHE A 262 9.60 0.11 21.65
C PHE A 262 9.18 -0.54 22.97
N THR A 263 10.03 -1.33 23.59
CA THR A 263 9.73 -2.05 24.83
C THR A 263 10.99 -2.29 25.65
N SER A 264 10.85 -2.35 26.97
CA SER A 264 11.92 -2.70 27.91
C SER A 264 11.87 -4.16 28.37
N GLU A 265 10.86 -4.92 27.96
CA GLU A 265 10.72 -6.33 28.35
C GLU A 265 11.68 -7.24 27.57
N GLU A 266 12.67 -7.81 28.25
CA GLU A 266 13.73 -8.63 27.63
C GLU A 266 13.19 -9.82 26.83
N ILE A 267 12.15 -10.49 27.35
CA ILE A 267 11.56 -11.65 26.68
C ILE A 267 10.90 -11.25 25.34
N VAL A 268 10.28 -10.07 25.29
CA VAL A 268 9.66 -9.51 24.07
C VAL A 268 10.75 -9.11 23.08
N ILE A 269 11.84 -8.51 23.55
CA ILE A 269 13.00 -8.15 22.72
C ILE A 269 13.64 -9.41 22.11
N MET A 270 13.81 -10.48 22.90
CA MET A 270 14.38 -11.75 22.41
C MET A 270 13.51 -12.34 21.30
N TYR A 271 12.21 -12.51 21.54
CA TYR A 271 11.26 -13.04 20.57
C TYR A 271 11.15 -12.15 19.32
N GLY A 272 11.08 -10.84 19.51
CA GLY A 272 11.06 -9.88 18.42
C GLY A 272 12.33 -9.94 17.58
N SER A 273 13.49 -10.15 18.20
CA SER A 273 14.77 -10.19 17.49
C SER A 273 14.86 -11.42 16.60
N GLN A 274 14.42 -12.58 17.10
CA GLN A 274 14.31 -13.81 16.30
C GLN A 274 13.40 -13.61 15.07
N TYR A 275 12.22 -13.02 15.29
CA TYR A 275 11.26 -12.78 14.22
C TYR A 275 11.78 -11.75 13.21
N LEU A 276 12.31 -10.61 13.66
CA LEU A 276 12.81 -9.54 12.80
C LEU A 276 13.99 -9.99 11.94
N LYS A 277 14.94 -10.74 12.52
CA LYS A 277 16.14 -11.23 11.79
C LYS A 277 15.79 -12.15 10.63
N SER A 278 14.76 -12.98 10.78
CA SER A 278 14.28 -13.85 9.71
C SER A 278 13.39 -13.09 8.72
N TYR A 279 12.47 -12.27 9.24
CA TYR A 279 11.45 -11.64 8.43
C TYR A 279 12.00 -10.51 7.53
N VAL A 280 13.02 -9.77 7.96
CA VAL A 280 13.61 -8.68 7.15
C VAL A 280 14.11 -9.13 5.76
N VAL A 281 14.47 -10.41 5.62
CA VAL A 281 14.88 -11.00 4.33
C VAL A 281 13.74 -10.93 3.29
N ASP A 282 12.48 -10.93 3.76
CA ASP A 282 11.30 -10.80 2.89
C ASP A 282 11.34 -9.52 2.05
N CYS A 283 11.93 -8.43 2.56
CA CYS A 283 12.06 -7.16 1.82
C CYS A 283 12.79 -7.34 0.48
N ILE A 284 13.76 -8.26 0.39
CA ILE A 284 14.53 -8.53 -0.83
C ILE A 284 13.62 -9.14 -1.90
N PHE A 285 12.86 -10.17 -1.54
CA PHE A 285 12.01 -10.88 -2.50
C PHE A 285 10.72 -10.11 -2.80
N ALA A 286 10.17 -9.42 -1.81
CA ALA A 286 9.06 -8.50 -1.98
C ALA A 286 9.42 -7.37 -2.96
N ALA A 287 10.64 -6.81 -2.90
CA ALA A 287 11.11 -5.80 -3.86
C ALA A 287 11.05 -6.30 -5.31
N ILE A 288 11.40 -7.56 -5.55
CA ILE A 288 11.29 -8.18 -6.88
C ILE A 288 9.81 -8.34 -7.24
N ALA A 289 9.00 -8.94 -6.37
CA ALA A 289 7.59 -9.20 -6.62
C ALA A 289 6.77 -7.92 -6.91
N PHE A 290 6.92 -6.87 -6.11
CA PHE A 290 6.27 -5.57 -6.30
C PHE A 290 6.77 -4.86 -7.55
N GLY A 291 8.07 -4.95 -7.85
CA GLY A 291 8.62 -4.36 -9.07
C GLY A 291 8.03 -4.98 -10.34
N PHE A 292 7.96 -6.31 -10.40
CA PHE A 292 7.29 -7.02 -11.48
C PHE A 292 5.79 -6.76 -11.53
N SER A 293 5.12 -6.69 -10.39
CA SER A 293 3.70 -6.33 -10.32
C SER A 293 3.44 -4.96 -10.96
N GLY A 294 4.36 -4.01 -10.76
CA GLY A 294 4.28 -2.67 -11.32
C GLY A 294 4.44 -2.69 -12.84
N TYR A 295 5.41 -3.48 -13.31
CA TYR A 295 5.65 -3.70 -14.73
C TYR A 295 4.46 -4.38 -15.43
N PHE A 296 3.90 -5.45 -14.86
CA PHE A 296 2.72 -6.13 -15.42
C PHE A 296 1.50 -5.22 -15.43
N THR A 297 1.32 -4.40 -14.40
CA THR A 297 0.27 -3.38 -14.34
C THR A 297 0.40 -2.37 -15.47
N ALA A 298 1.61 -1.89 -15.77
CA ALA A 298 1.86 -0.95 -16.85
C ALA A 298 1.49 -1.51 -18.23
N TYR A 299 1.59 -2.83 -18.42
CA TYR A 299 1.16 -3.52 -19.64
C TYR A 299 -0.31 -3.97 -19.62
N GLY A 300 -1.07 -3.65 -18.57
CA GLY A 300 -2.47 -4.04 -18.44
C GLY A 300 -2.68 -5.51 -18.01
N TYR A 301 -1.64 -6.20 -17.57
CA TYR A 301 -1.68 -7.58 -17.08
C TYR A 301 -1.76 -7.67 -15.54
N SER A 302 -2.57 -6.82 -14.92
CA SER A 302 -2.77 -6.79 -13.45
C SER A 302 -3.22 -8.14 -12.86
N MET A 303 -3.91 -8.97 -13.65
CA MET A 303 -4.29 -10.33 -13.23
C MET A 303 -3.08 -11.23 -12.95
N ILE A 304 -1.96 -11.04 -13.67
CA ILE A 304 -0.72 -11.78 -13.38
C ILE A 304 -0.23 -11.37 -11.99
N SER A 305 -0.23 -10.06 -11.71
CA SER A 305 0.14 -9.51 -10.40
C SER A 305 -0.70 -10.13 -9.28
N PHE A 306 -2.02 -10.12 -9.45
CA PHE A 306 -2.96 -10.71 -8.51
C PHE A 306 -2.67 -12.19 -8.26
N VAL A 307 -2.58 -13.01 -9.31
CA VAL A 307 -2.46 -14.47 -9.19
C VAL A 307 -1.19 -14.89 -8.46
N HIS A 308 -0.02 -14.34 -8.79
CA HIS A 308 1.22 -14.75 -8.13
C HIS A 308 1.20 -14.44 -6.62
N ASN A 309 0.56 -13.34 -6.23
CA ASN A 309 0.50 -12.90 -4.85
C ASN A 309 -0.51 -13.74 -4.05
N VAL A 310 -1.67 -14.05 -4.65
CA VAL A 310 -2.65 -14.97 -4.05
C VAL A 310 -2.05 -16.35 -3.84
N ILE A 311 -1.36 -16.89 -4.84
CA ILE A 311 -0.66 -18.19 -4.74
C ILE A 311 0.35 -18.16 -3.58
N SER A 312 1.15 -17.10 -3.50
CA SER A 312 2.12 -16.91 -2.42
C SER A 312 1.47 -16.87 -1.03
N ILE A 313 0.38 -16.12 -0.88
CA ILE A 313 -0.35 -15.99 0.39
C ILE A 313 -0.96 -17.32 0.82
N ILE A 314 -1.72 -17.95 -0.08
CA ILE A 314 -2.54 -19.13 0.25
C ILE A 314 -1.70 -20.39 0.38
N LEU A 315 -0.67 -20.59 -0.46
CA LEU A 315 0.07 -21.85 -0.46
C LEU A 315 1.27 -21.84 0.47
N VAL A 316 1.89 -20.68 0.70
CA VAL A 316 3.19 -20.62 1.41
C VAL A 316 3.11 -19.76 2.65
N ARG A 317 2.71 -18.49 2.53
CA ARG A 317 2.82 -17.55 3.64
C ARG A 317 1.95 -17.94 4.83
N ILE A 318 0.64 -18.13 4.64
CA ILE A 318 -0.28 -18.47 5.74
C ILE A 318 -0.04 -19.90 6.25
N PRO A 319 -0.02 -20.95 5.40
CA PRO A 319 0.23 -22.31 5.88
C PRO A 319 1.61 -22.46 6.50
N GLY A 320 2.63 -21.82 5.93
CA GLY A 320 3.99 -21.82 6.45
C GLY A 320 4.04 -21.17 7.84
N ALA A 321 3.43 -20.00 8.02
CA ALA A 321 3.38 -19.35 9.34
C ALA A 321 2.68 -20.22 10.39
N TYR A 322 1.55 -20.85 10.01
CA TYR A 322 0.81 -21.76 10.90
C TYR A 322 1.62 -23.02 11.25
N LEU A 323 2.21 -23.69 10.24
CA LEU A 323 3.02 -24.89 10.44
C LEU A 323 4.26 -24.60 11.29
N MET A 324 4.99 -23.52 10.99
CA MET A 324 6.17 -23.12 11.75
C MET A 324 5.80 -22.72 13.18
N SER A 325 4.63 -22.10 13.38
CA SER A 325 4.10 -21.82 14.72
C SER A 325 3.82 -23.09 15.53
N LYS A 326 3.35 -24.16 14.89
CA LYS A 326 3.03 -25.42 15.57
C LYS A 326 4.27 -26.28 15.82
N LEU A 327 5.20 -26.30 14.86
CA LEU A 327 6.43 -27.10 14.94
C LEU A 327 7.47 -26.47 15.87
N TYR A 328 7.50 -25.14 16.00
CA TYR A 328 8.47 -24.41 16.81
C TYR A 328 7.78 -23.42 17.78
N PRO A 329 7.11 -23.90 18.85
CA PRO A 329 6.34 -23.06 19.76
C PRO A 329 7.15 -21.97 20.46
N ASP A 330 8.42 -22.25 20.78
CA ASP A 330 9.30 -21.35 21.55
C ASP A 330 10.28 -20.55 20.69
N ASN A 331 10.12 -20.57 19.35
CA ASN A 331 11.00 -19.86 18.44
C ASN A 331 10.20 -19.17 17.31
N LEU A 332 10.40 -17.87 17.15
CA LEU A 332 9.73 -17.08 16.11
C LEU A 332 10.51 -16.99 14.79
N PHE A 333 11.79 -17.36 14.79
CA PHE A 333 12.63 -17.29 13.60
C PHE A 333 12.06 -18.11 12.42
N PRO A 334 11.58 -19.36 12.61
CA PRO A 334 10.98 -20.12 11.50
C PRO A 334 9.69 -19.49 10.97
N MET A 335 8.92 -18.81 11.83
CA MET A 335 7.69 -18.12 11.42
C MET A 335 7.99 -16.93 10.50
N GLY A 336 9.08 -16.18 10.75
CA GLY A 336 9.50 -15.10 9.86
C GLY A 336 9.98 -15.59 8.48
N ILE A 337 10.66 -16.75 8.44
CA ILE A 337 11.08 -17.39 7.18
C ILE A 337 9.87 -17.75 6.30
N ALA A 338 8.75 -18.17 6.88
CA ALA A 338 7.56 -18.52 6.11
C ALA A 338 7.07 -17.35 5.23
N SER A 339 7.12 -16.12 5.76
CA SER A 339 6.79 -14.91 5.00
C SER A 339 7.76 -14.69 3.84
N THR A 340 9.07 -14.85 4.08
CA THR A 340 10.14 -14.77 3.08
C THR A 340 9.97 -15.79 1.95
N LEU A 341 9.63 -17.04 2.28
CA LEU A 341 9.37 -18.09 1.30
C LEU A 341 8.16 -17.76 0.43
N GLY A 342 7.14 -17.13 1.00
CA GLY A 342 6.00 -16.61 0.25
C GLY A 342 6.45 -15.63 -0.83
N SER A 343 7.16 -14.56 -0.48
CA SER A 343 7.60 -13.59 -1.49
C SER A 343 8.65 -14.16 -2.44
N LEU A 344 9.46 -15.12 -2.01
CA LEU A 344 10.37 -15.85 -2.90
C LEU A 344 9.59 -16.60 -3.99
N LEU A 345 8.56 -17.36 -3.62
CA LEU A 345 7.68 -18.03 -4.59
C LEU A 345 7.07 -17.02 -5.57
N SER A 346 6.56 -15.91 -5.02
CA SER A 346 6.01 -14.81 -5.82
C SER A 346 7.03 -14.25 -6.81
N ALA A 347 8.26 -13.98 -6.37
CA ALA A 347 9.34 -13.47 -7.20
C ALA A 347 9.72 -14.47 -8.30
N VAL A 348 9.82 -15.77 -7.97
CA VAL A 348 10.10 -16.84 -8.93
C VAL A 348 9.00 -16.91 -10.00
N ILE A 349 7.72 -16.85 -9.62
CA ILE A 349 6.60 -16.82 -10.58
C ILE A 349 6.73 -15.62 -11.50
N CYS A 350 6.93 -14.42 -10.95
CA CYS A 350 7.06 -13.18 -11.73
C CYS A 350 8.21 -13.24 -12.75
N VAL A 351 9.39 -13.67 -12.32
CA VAL A 351 10.57 -13.77 -13.19
C VAL A 351 10.33 -14.79 -14.31
N ASN A 352 9.74 -15.95 -13.99
CA ASN A 352 9.43 -16.98 -14.99
C ASN A 352 8.40 -16.48 -16.01
N VAL A 353 7.33 -15.82 -15.56
CA VAL A 353 6.32 -15.22 -16.44
C VAL A 353 6.94 -14.17 -17.34
N TYR A 354 7.81 -13.30 -16.79
CA TYR A 354 8.52 -12.30 -17.58
C TYR A 354 9.42 -12.93 -18.66
N ILE A 355 10.20 -13.95 -18.31
CA ILE A 355 11.05 -14.68 -19.27
C ILE A 355 10.19 -15.34 -20.35
N TYR A 356 9.07 -15.96 -19.96
CA TYR A 356 8.13 -16.58 -20.89
C TYR A 356 7.55 -15.57 -21.90
N LEU A 357 7.08 -14.42 -21.41
CA LEU A 357 6.55 -13.34 -22.24
C LEU A 357 7.62 -12.80 -23.21
N LYS A 358 8.86 -12.60 -22.73
CA LYS A 358 9.98 -12.14 -23.56
C LYS A 358 10.36 -13.16 -24.64
N ARG A 359 10.40 -14.46 -24.31
CA ARG A 359 10.78 -15.54 -25.24
C ARG A 359 9.79 -15.75 -26.37
N ARG A 360 8.49 -15.70 -26.08
CA ARG A 360 7.47 -15.92 -27.12
C ARG A 360 7.32 -14.76 -28.09
N LYS A 361 8.08 -13.66 -27.92
CA LYS A 361 7.84 -12.38 -28.60
C LYS A 361 6.33 -12.05 -28.62
N ILE A 362 5.58 -12.48 -27.59
CA ILE A 362 4.16 -12.15 -27.49
C ILE A 362 4.17 -10.63 -27.50
N PRO A 363 3.66 -10.01 -28.58
CA PRO A 363 3.80 -8.59 -28.72
C PRO A 363 3.07 -8.02 -27.51
N PHE A 364 3.81 -7.32 -26.65
CA PHE A 364 3.26 -6.19 -25.95
C PHE A 364 2.53 -5.38 -27.04
N LEU A 365 1.20 -5.54 -27.13
CA LEU A 365 0.42 -5.26 -28.36
C LEU A 365 0.83 -3.91 -28.99
N PHE A 366 1.18 -3.96 -30.29
CA PHE A 366 1.61 -2.84 -31.15
C PHE A 366 0.73 -1.58 -31.09
#